data_AF-A0A975XLU1-F1
#
_entry.id   AF-A0A975XLU1-F1
#
_cell.length_a   1.000
_cell.length_b   1.000
_cell.length_c   1.000
_cell.angle_alpha   90.00
_cell.angle_beta   90.00
_cell.angle_gamma   90.00
#
_symmetry.space_group_name_H-M   'P 1'
#
loop_
_entity.id
_entity.type
_entity.pdbx_description
1 polymer ?
#
loop_
_entity_poly.entity_id
_entity_poly.type
_entity_poly.pdbx_seq_one_letter_code
_entity_poly.pdbx_strand_id
1 'polypeptide(L)' 'MHRSMAPGMNNMMSMQSTGDIDRDFANMMKMHHQMAIDMARTEAEKGKSPEMKRMADDIIKESQRDIRKIDQWLEQRK' A
#
# COMPACT_ATOMS: atom_id res chain seq x y z
N MET A 1 -1.30 15.08 -2.77
CA MET A 1 -0.66 13.90 -3.38
C MET A 1 0.84 13.87 -3.12
N HIS A 2 1.64 14.85 -3.58
CA HIS A 2 3.11 14.80 -3.35
C HIS A 2 3.51 14.72 -1.87
N ARG A 3 2.84 15.48 -0.99
CA ARG A 3 3.11 15.45 0.46
C ARG A 3 2.66 14.15 1.15
N SER A 4 1.68 13.43 0.59
CA SER A 4 1.19 12.16 1.16
C SER A 4 1.99 10.93 0.73
N MET A 5 2.85 11.03 -0.29
CA MET A 5 3.72 9.92 -0.71
C MET A 5 5.12 9.94 -0.09
N ALA A 6 5.69 11.12 0.16
CA ALA A 6 7.11 11.24 0.53
C ALA A 6 7.51 10.44 1.79
N PRO A 7 6.73 10.43 2.89
CA PRO A 7 7.07 9.62 4.06
C PRO A 7 7.02 8.11 3.78
N GLY A 8 6.00 7.64 3.03
CA GLY A 8 5.86 6.23 2.69
C GLY A 8 7.00 5.73 1.80
N MET A 9 7.38 6.53 0.80
CA MET A 9 8.47 6.20 -0.10
C MET A 9 9.81 6.14 0.64
N ASN A 10 10.07 7.10 1.53
CA ASN A 10 11.29 7.08 2.35
C ASN A 10 11.35 5.85 3.25
N ASN A 11 10.23 5.47 3.88
CA ASN A 11 10.16 4.28 4.72
C ASN A 11 10.47 3.01 3.90
N MET A 12 9.88 2.87 2.71
CA MET A 12 10.14 1.74 1.82
C MET A 12 11.62 1.67 1.40
N MET A 13 12.21 2.80 1.00
CA MET A 13 13.62 2.86 0.60
C MET A 13 14.59 2.63 1.76
N SER A 14 14.16 2.88 3.01
CA SER A 14 14.94 2.65 4.21
C SER A 14 14.83 1.23 4.79
N MET A 15 13.95 0.39 4.23
CA MET A 15 13.75 -0.96 4.72
C MET A 15 15.01 -1.81 4.51
N GLN A 16 15.50 -2.41 5.58
CA GLN A 16 16.61 -3.35 5.53
C GLN A 16 16.11 -4.74 5.13
N SER A 17 16.83 -5.40 4.22
CA SER A 17 16.56 -6.80 3.85
C SER A 17 16.83 -7.71 5.04
N THR A 18 15.93 -8.65 5.29
CA THR A 18 16.11 -9.68 6.33
C THR A 18 16.92 -10.88 5.83
N GLY A 19 17.27 -10.92 4.54
CA GLY A 19 17.90 -12.07 3.87
C GLY A 19 16.92 -13.17 3.45
N ASP A 20 15.63 -12.97 3.72
CA ASP A 20 14.53 -13.84 3.27
C ASP A 20 13.76 -13.07 2.20
N ILE A 21 13.91 -13.49 0.94
CA ILE A 21 13.36 -12.78 -0.22
C ILE A 21 11.83 -12.74 -0.16
N ASP A 22 11.18 -13.81 0.29
CA ASP A 22 9.72 -13.88 0.34
C ASP A 22 9.20 -12.93 1.43
N ARG A 23 9.87 -12.90 2.58
CA ARG A 23 9.52 -12.00 3.69
C ARG A 23 9.80 -10.53 3.34
N ASP A 24 10.90 -10.26 2.66
CA ASP A 24 11.24 -8.91 2.19
C ASP A 24 10.23 -8.41 1.16
N PHE A 25 9.86 -9.26 0.19
CA PHE A 25 8.82 -8.95 -0.79
C PHE A 25 7.47 -8.68 -0.11
N ALA A 26 7.05 -9.54 0.82
CA ALA A 26 5.79 -9.38 1.56
C ALA A 26 5.75 -8.03 2.31
N ASN A 27 6.79 -7.70 3.05
CA ASN A 27 6.88 -6.44 3.79
C ASN A 27 6.90 -5.22 2.86
N MET A 28 7.67 -5.26 1.77
CA MET A 28 7.69 -4.19 0.77
C MET A 28 6.33 -3.99 0.11
N MET A 29 5.66 -5.07 -0.29
CA MET A 29 4.34 -4.99 -0.92
C MET A 29 3.27 -4.49 0.03
N LYS A 30 3.33 -4.85 1.31
CA LYS A 30 2.44 -4.28 2.33
C LYS A 30 2.58 -2.75 2.39
N MET A 31 3.81 -2.23 2.43
CA MET A 31 4.06 -0.78 2.43
C MET A 31 3.60 -0.11 1.13
N HIS A 32 3.89 -0.73 -0.01
CA HIS A 32 3.47 -0.24 -1.33
C HIS A 32 1.93 -0.11 -1.43
N HIS A 33 1.19 -1.14 -1.03
CA HIS A 33 -0.27 -1.10 -1.00
C HIS A 33 -0.81 -0.05 -0.03
N GLN A 34 -0.16 0.16 1.12
CA GLN A 34 -0.56 1.23 2.05
C GLN A 34 -0.41 2.62 1.42
N MET A 35 0.68 2.86 0.69
CA MET A 35 0.84 4.12 -0.06
C MET A 35 -0.25 4.29 -1.13
N ALA A 36 -0.59 3.22 -1.86
CA ALA A 36 -1.66 3.27 -2.85
C ALA A 36 -3.01 3.63 -2.21
N ILE A 37 -3.31 3.10 -1.02
CA ILE A 37 -4.52 3.46 -0.24
C ILE A 37 -4.52 4.94 0.12
N ASP A 38 -3.41 5.48 0.61
CA ASP A 38 -3.34 6.87 1.05
C ASP A 38 -3.50 7.86 -0.12
N MET A 39 -2.96 7.50 -1.29
CA MET A 39 -3.17 8.23 -2.54
C MET A 39 -4.62 8.16 -3.00
N ALA A 40 -5.18 6.95 -3.04
CA ALA A 40 -6.54 6.72 -3.49
C ALA A 40 -7.56 7.41 -2.58
N ARG A 41 -7.35 7.41 -1.25
CA ARG A 41 -8.19 8.20 -0.32
C ARG A 41 -8.18 9.68 -0.66
N THR A 42 -7.02 10.24 -1.00
CA THR A 42 -6.93 11.64 -1.43
C THR A 42 -7.79 11.90 -2.68
N GLU A 43 -7.76 11.00 -3.67
CA GLU A 43 -8.58 11.13 -4.88
C GLU A 43 -10.07 10.91 -4.59
N ALA A 44 -10.44 9.92 -3.78
CA ALA A 44 -11.81 9.66 -3.38
C ALA A 44 -12.43 10.83 -2.59
N GLU A 45 -11.63 11.54 -1.79
CA GLU A 45 -12.11 12.70 -1.02
C GLU A 45 -12.12 14.00 -1.83
N LYS A 46 -11.07 14.26 -2.61
CA LYS A 46 -10.79 15.59 -3.20
C LYS A 46 -10.85 15.62 -4.72
N GLY A 47 -10.91 14.46 -5.36
CA GLY A 47 -10.99 14.30 -6.80
C GLY A 47 -12.27 14.88 -7.39
N LYS A 48 -12.21 15.29 -8.66
CA LYS A 48 -13.33 15.92 -9.37
C LYS A 48 -13.99 15.00 -10.39
N SER A 49 -13.26 14.03 -10.95
CA SER A 49 -13.81 13.08 -11.92
C SER A 49 -14.52 11.94 -11.19
N PRO A 50 -15.83 11.72 -11.44
CA PRO A 50 -16.55 10.57 -10.88
C PRO A 50 -15.90 9.23 -11.22
N GLU A 51 -15.35 9.09 -12.43
CA GLU A 51 -14.65 7.90 -12.89
C GLU A 51 -13.38 7.64 -12.08
N MET A 52 -12.56 8.68 -11.86
CA MET A 52 -11.33 8.57 -11.06
C MET A 52 -11.61 8.30 -9.58
N LYS A 53 -12.69 8.85 -9.04
CA LYS A 53 -13.12 8.53 -7.66
C LYS A 53 -13.53 7.07 -7.51
N ARG A 54 -14.26 6.52 -8.48
CA ARG A 54 -14.61 5.08 -8.49
C ARG A 54 -13.37 4.20 -8.57
N MET A 55 -12.43 4.54 -9.46
CA MET A 55 -11.15 3.85 -9.54
C MET A 55 -10.39 3.90 -8.20
N ALA A 56 -10.42 5.05 -7.51
CA ALA A 56 -9.80 5.19 -6.21
C ALA A 56 -10.44 4.28 -5.14
N ASP A 57 -11.78 4.20 -5.11
CA ASP A 57 -12.48 3.29 -4.20
C ASP A 57 -12.12 1.81 -4.46
N ASP A 58 -11.99 1.43 -5.74
CA ASP A 58 -11.55 0.09 -6.13
C ASP A 58 -10.11 -0.20 -5.68
N ILE A 59 -9.18 0.74 -5.91
CA ILE A 59 -7.77 0.63 -5.44
C ILE A 59 -7.71 0.45 -3.92
N ILE A 60 -8.52 1.19 -3.16
CA ILE A 60 -8.58 1.05 -1.69
C ILE A 60 -9.01 -0.37 -1.31
N LYS A 61 -10.09 -0.86 -1.91
CA LYS A 61 -10.67 -2.17 -1.59
C LYS A 61 -9.72 -3.32 -1.93
N GLU A 62 -9.07 -3.25 -3.08
CA GLU A 62 -8.12 -4.26 -3.55
C GLU A 62 -6.84 -4.26 -2.71
N SER A 63 -6.24 -3.08 -2.50
CA SER A 63 -5.02 -2.95 -1.70
C SER A 63 -5.23 -3.40 -0.25
N GLN A 64 -6.38 -3.11 0.35
CA GLN A 64 -6.73 -3.62 1.68
C GLN A 64 -6.87 -5.15 1.72
N ARG A 65 -7.38 -5.75 0.63
CA ARG A 65 -7.48 -7.21 0.53
C ARG A 65 -6.11 -7.84 0.46
N ASP A 66 -5.20 -7.27 -0.32
CA ASP A 66 -3.86 -7.82 -0.48
C ASP A 66 -3.01 -7.62 0.77
N ILE A 67 -3.13 -6.49 1.47
CA ILE A 67 -2.54 -6.30 2.81
C ILE A 67 -2.99 -7.41 3.77
N ARG A 68 -4.30 -7.74 3.81
CA ARG A 68 -4.79 -8.83 4.67
C ARG A 68 -4.20 -10.19 4.31
N LYS A 69 -4.06 -10.51 3.03
CA LYS A 69 -3.42 -11.77 2.59
C LYS A 69 -1.95 -11.81 2.99
N ILE A 70 -1.24 -10.70 2.81
CA ILE A 70 0.17 -10.57 3.18
C ILE A 70 0.34 -10.73 4.70
N ASP A 71 -0.50 -10.06 5.50
CA ASP A 71 -0.47 -10.18 6.97
C ASP A 71 -0.72 -11.61 7.42
N GLN A 72 -1.73 -12.27 6.85
CA GLN A 72 -2.00 -13.68 7.13
C GLN A 72 -0.80 -14.59 6.77
N TRP A 73 -0.15 -14.33 5.63
CA TRP A 73 1.03 -15.10 5.23
C TRP A 73 2.22 -14.88 6.17
N LEU A 74 2.47 -13.63 6.59
CA LEU A 74 3.53 -13.29 7.55
C LEU A 74 3.27 -13.88 8.93
N GLU A 75 2.03 -13.90 9.40
CA GLU A 75 1.65 -14.47 10.70
C GLU A 75 1.85 -15.98 10.78
N GLN A 76 1.62 -16.69 9.68
CA GLN A 76 1.82 -18.15 9.58
C GLN A 76 3.30 -18.55 9.56
N ARG A 77 4.22 -17.59 9.42
CA ARG A 77 5.67 -17.80 9.26
C ARG A 77 6.51 -17.00 10.25
N LYS A 78 5.95 -16.79 11.46
CA LYS A 78 6.68 -16.18 12.57
C LYS A 78 7.85 -17.02 13.03
#